data_AF-A0AAV5TT88-F1
#
_entry.id   AF-A0AAV5TT88-F1
#
_cell.length_a   1.000
_cell.length_b   1.000
_cell.length_c   1.000
_cell.angle_alpha   90.00
_cell.angle_beta   90.00
_cell.angle_gamma   90.00
#
_symmetry.space_group_name_H-M   'P 1'
#
loop_
_entity.id
_entity.type
_entity.pdbx_description
1 polymer ?
#
loop_
_entity_poly.entity_id
_entity_poly.type
_entity_poly.pdbx_seq_one_letter_code
_entity_poly.pdbx_strand_id
1 'polypeptide(L)'
;SFLFDLSKTCKFINLAEESFDDGYENVSVDAIQKICNNMLEGTIKLRKLWMAVTKNWGIEFLKLMEINYRDGWLYSDRHIEAYKIIVDEEDDQNSDLIDNAFVIFNGNLEIHISLNILCDFVSDITLTMFDTQELLEKAKDDENYVRIDLPSN
;
A
#
# COMPACT_ATOMS: atom_id res chain seq x y z
N SER A 1 -14.46 13.88 7.73
CA SER A 1 -14.97 12.50 7.88
C SER A 1 -14.30 11.90 9.10
N PHE A 2 -14.93 10.92 9.75
CA PHE A 2 -14.43 10.29 10.98
C PHE A 2 -12.97 9.82 10.89
N LEU A 3 -12.61 9.12 9.80
CA LEU A 3 -11.24 8.65 9.58
C LEU A 3 -10.21 9.79 9.53
N PHE A 4 -10.55 10.91 8.87
CA PHE A 4 -9.64 12.05 8.81
C PHE A 4 -9.45 12.71 10.18
N ASP A 5 -10.49 12.74 11.02
CA ASP A 5 -10.38 13.28 12.36
C ASP A 5 -9.54 12.35 13.27
N LEU A 6 -9.68 11.03 13.12
CA LEU A 6 -8.77 10.07 13.77
C LEU A 6 -7.32 10.26 13.32
N SER A 7 -7.08 10.53 12.03
CA SER A 7 -5.73 10.70 11.49
C SER A 7 -4.97 11.88 12.13
N LYS A 8 -5.70 12.89 12.65
CA LYS A 8 -5.12 14.04 13.36
C LYS A 8 -4.72 13.73 14.80
N THR A 9 -5.27 12.67 15.39
CA THR A 9 -5.09 12.36 16.82
C THR A 9 -4.27 11.08 17.03
N CYS A 10 -4.49 10.07 16.18
CA CYS A 10 -3.85 8.76 16.24
C CYS A 10 -2.56 8.74 15.40
N LYS A 11 -1.54 8.04 15.91
CA LYS A 11 -0.32 7.72 15.15
C LYS A 11 -0.45 6.45 14.33
N PHE A 12 -1.29 5.52 14.77
CA PHE A 12 -1.56 4.27 14.09
C PHE A 12 -3.08 4.04 14.04
N ILE A 13 -3.56 3.63 12.87
CA ILE A 13 -4.94 3.20 12.67
C ILE A 13 -4.89 1.85 11.98
N ASN A 14 -5.58 0.86 12.56
CA ASN A 14 -5.78 -0.44 11.95
C ASN A 14 -7.25 -0.58 11.55
N LEU A 15 -7.49 -0.72 10.25
CA LEU A 15 -8.77 -1.03 9.62
C LEU A 15 -8.67 -2.36 8.86
N ALA A 16 -7.69 -3.22 9.15
CA ALA A 16 -7.69 -4.60 8.72
C ALA A 16 -8.38 -5.42 9.83
N GLU A 17 -9.68 -5.62 9.70
CA GLU A 17 -10.49 -6.55 10.50
C GLU A 17 -10.63 -7.90 9.77
N GLU A 18 -10.69 -9.00 10.52
CA GLU A 18 -10.65 -10.37 9.98
C GLU A 18 -11.99 -10.83 9.37
N SER A 19 -13.02 -9.99 9.34
CA SER A 19 -14.36 -10.34 8.85
C SER A 19 -14.58 -9.88 7.41
N PHE A 20 -14.64 -10.87 6.52
CA PHE A 20 -14.66 -10.77 5.06
C PHE A 20 -15.92 -10.17 4.43
N ASP A 21 -16.96 -9.86 5.19
CA ASP A 21 -18.29 -9.70 4.58
C ASP A 21 -18.72 -8.27 4.24
N ASP A 22 -18.47 -7.21 5.01
CA ASP A 22 -19.17 -5.91 4.69
C ASP A 22 -18.45 -4.60 5.15
N GLY A 23 -17.21 -4.67 5.66
CA GLY A 23 -16.62 -3.56 6.43
C GLY A 23 -15.98 -2.40 5.64
N TYR A 24 -15.39 -2.68 4.48
CA TYR A 24 -14.39 -1.78 3.85
C TYR A 24 -14.90 -0.90 2.71
N GLU A 25 -16.09 -1.19 2.19
CA GLU A 25 -16.68 -0.46 1.05
C GLU A 25 -16.97 1.03 1.34
N ASN A 26 -16.85 1.46 2.60
CA ASN A 26 -17.20 2.81 3.03
C ASN A 26 -16.05 3.81 3.03
N VAL A 27 -14.79 3.37 2.85
CA VAL A 27 -13.65 4.29 2.79
C VAL A 27 -13.32 4.58 1.33
N SER A 28 -13.62 5.79 0.86
CA SER A 28 -13.32 6.18 -0.51
C SER A 28 -11.81 6.28 -0.76
N VAL A 29 -11.40 5.94 -1.98
CA VAL A 29 -10.01 6.06 -2.45
C VAL A 29 -9.49 7.49 -2.28
N ASP A 30 -10.31 8.49 -2.61
CA ASP A 30 -9.98 9.92 -2.45
C ASP A 30 -9.69 10.29 -0.98
N ALA A 31 -10.40 9.69 -0.02
CA ALA A 31 -10.17 9.96 1.39
C ALA A 31 -8.78 9.47 1.82
N ILE A 32 -8.34 8.32 1.30
CA ILE A 32 -7.01 7.79 1.57
C ILE A 32 -5.93 8.59 0.84
N GLN A 33 -6.14 8.96 -0.43
CA GLN A 33 -5.20 9.83 -1.14
C GLN A 33 -5.01 11.16 -0.39
N LYS A 34 -6.10 11.73 0.13
CA LYS A 34 -6.03 12.91 0.99
C LYS A 34 -5.21 12.63 2.25
N ILE A 35 -5.39 11.49 2.91
CA ILE A 35 -4.57 11.11 4.07
C ILE A 35 -3.09 11.02 3.68
N CYS A 36 -2.73 10.36 2.58
CA CYS A 36 -1.35 10.29 2.08
C CYS A 36 -0.73 11.68 1.93
N ASN A 37 -1.42 12.60 1.24
CA ASN A 37 -0.94 13.96 1.04
C ASN A 37 -0.74 14.69 2.38
N ASN A 38 -1.68 14.53 3.31
CA ASN A 38 -1.56 15.14 4.64
C ASN A 38 -0.44 14.50 5.50
N MET A 39 -0.14 13.20 5.33
CA MET A 39 1.03 12.56 5.97
C MET A 39 2.33 13.17 5.44
N LEU A 40 2.44 13.31 4.11
CA LEU A 40 3.59 13.91 3.44
C LEU A 40 3.79 15.39 3.81
N GLU A 41 2.71 16.15 3.88
CA GLU A 41 2.72 17.56 4.31
C GLU A 41 2.93 17.73 5.83
N GLY A 42 2.83 16.65 6.61
CA GLY A 42 2.97 16.67 8.06
C GLY A 42 1.81 17.36 8.79
N THR A 43 0.65 17.51 8.17
CA THR A 43 -0.53 18.20 8.72
C THR A 43 -1.37 17.32 9.64
N ILE A 44 -1.09 16.01 9.67
CA ILE A 44 -1.74 15.02 10.54
C ILE A 44 -0.70 14.22 11.34
N LYS A 45 -1.15 13.57 12.42
CA LYS A 45 -0.28 12.78 13.32
C LYS A 45 -0.11 11.33 12.88
N LEU A 46 -0.97 10.86 11.97
CA LEU A 46 -0.93 9.51 11.46
C LEU A 46 0.44 9.20 10.86
N ARG A 47 0.99 8.06 11.25
CA ARG A 47 2.27 7.52 10.79
C ARG A 47 2.12 6.15 10.18
N LYS A 48 1.12 5.38 10.60
CA LYS A 48 0.82 4.10 10.00
C LYS A 48 -0.69 3.91 9.83
N LEU A 49 -1.11 3.50 8.65
CA LEU A 49 -2.46 3.06 8.34
C LEU A 49 -2.36 1.66 7.75
N TRP A 50 -3.13 0.71 8.27
CA TRP A 50 -3.31 -0.60 7.65
C TRP A 50 -4.79 -0.80 7.38
N MET A 51 -5.13 -1.21 6.16
CA MET A 51 -6.52 -1.51 5.78
C MET A 51 -6.56 -2.74 4.88
N ALA A 52 -7.59 -3.56 5.07
CA ALA A 52 -8.04 -4.50 4.06
C ALA A 52 -8.84 -3.75 2.99
N VAL A 53 -8.62 -4.08 1.73
CA VAL A 53 -9.22 -3.44 0.55
C VAL A 53 -9.55 -4.48 -0.51
N THR A 54 -10.49 -4.18 -1.41
CA THR A 54 -10.69 -5.04 -2.58
C THR A 54 -9.59 -4.79 -3.61
N LYS A 55 -9.37 -5.75 -4.50
CA LYS A 55 -8.44 -5.59 -5.64
C LYS A 55 -8.76 -4.34 -6.47
N ASN A 56 -10.04 -4.11 -6.77
CA ASN A 56 -10.48 -2.94 -7.55
C ASN A 56 -10.17 -1.63 -6.82
N TRP A 57 -10.42 -1.57 -5.51
CA TRP A 57 -10.06 -0.41 -4.70
C TRP A 57 -8.56 -0.14 -4.74
N GLY A 58 -7.73 -1.19 -4.59
CA GLY A 58 -6.27 -1.08 -4.68
C GLY A 58 -5.80 -0.57 -6.04
N ILE A 59 -6.39 -1.07 -7.14
CA ILE A 59 -6.09 -0.61 -8.50
C ILE A 59 -6.51 0.87 -8.69
N GLU A 60 -7.67 1.27 -8.20
CA GLU A 60 -8.12 2.67 -8.24
C GLU A 60 -7.20 3.58 -7.44
N PHE A 61 -6.76 3.14 -6.26
CA PHE A 61 -5.78 3.86 -5.45
C PHE A 61 -4.45 4.05 -6.19
N LEU A 62 -3.91 2.99 -6.80
CA LEU A 62 -2.71 3.09 -7.61
C LEU A 62 -2.88 4.09 -8.75
N LYS A 63 -4.02 4.09 -9.45
CA LYS A 63 -4.30 5.05 -10.52
C LYS A 63 -4.30 6.50 -10.01
N LEU A 64 -4.86 6.76 -8.83
CA LEU A 64 -4.80 8.10 -8.20
C LEU A 64 -3.36 8.51 -7.83
N MET A 65 -2.48 7.55 -7.61
CA MET A 65 -1.05 7.76 -7.41
C MET A 65 -0.26 7.82 -8.73
N GLU A 66 -0.96 7.82 -9.87
CA GLU A 66 -0.40 7.82 -11.23
C GLU A 66 0.41 6.55 -11.54
N ILE A 67 0.03 5.44 -10.92
CA ILE A 67 0.59 4.09 -11.11
C ILE A 67 -0.48 3.21 -11.72
N ASN A 68 -0.18 2.59 -12.85
CA ASN A 68 -1.07 1.62 -13.47
C ASN A 68 -0.67 0.20 -13.08
N TYR A 69 -1.65 -0.64 -12.77
CA TYR A 69 -1.44 -2.06 -12.54
C TYR A 69 -2.12 -2.85 -13.66
N ARG A 70 -1.34 -3.66 -14.38
CA ARG A 70 -1.83 -4.48 -15.49
C ARG A 70 -1.03 -5.77 -15.57
N ASP A 71 -1.73 -6.89 -15.74
CA ASP A 71 -1.14 -8.21 -16.00
C ASP A 71 -0.06 -8.61 -14.95
N GLY A 72 -0.23 -8.17 -13.70
CA GLY A 72 0.70 -8.44 -12.60
C GLY A 72 1.92 -7.50 -12.52
N TRP A 73 1.93 -6.44 -13.31
CA TRP A 73 3.02 -5.47 -13.39
C TRP A 73 2.54 -4.05 -13.07
N LEU A 74 3.45 -3.26 -12.50
CA LEU A 74 3.26 -1.84 -12.26
C LEU A 74 3.89 -1.03 -13.40
N TYR A 75 3.21 0.05 -13.81
CA TYR A 75 3.65 0.99 -14.84
C TYR A 75 3.49 2.41 -14.31
N SER A 76 4.42 3.30 -14.61
CA SER A 76 4.37 4.68 -14.16
C SER A 76 5.16 5.58 -15.10
N ASP A 77 4.57 6.71 -15.49
CA ASP A 77 5.27 7.76 -16.23
C ASP A 77 6.09 8.67 -15.31
N ARG A 78 5.87 8.54 -13.99
CA ARG A 78 6.67 9.19 -12.96
C ARG A 78 7.84 8.31 -12.53
N HIS A 79 8.92 8.98 -12.13
CA HIS A 79 10.00 8.33 -11.42
C HIS A 79 9.52 7.94 -10.02
N ILE A 80 9.17 6.67 -9.87
CA ILE A 80 8.69 6.08 -8.62
C ILE A 80 9.63 4.93 -8.29
N GLU A 81 10.05 4.90 -7.03
CA GLU A 81 10.87 3.83 -6.51
C GLU A 81 9.95 2.72 -6.02
N ALA A 82 10.03 1.56 -6.65
CA ALA A 82 9.15 0.43 -6.38
C ALA A 82 9.96 -0.85 -6.21
N TYR A 83 9.41 -1.76 -5.42
CA TYR A 83 9.98 -3.05 -5.09
C TYR A 83 8.90 -4.11 -5.17
N LYS A 84 9.29 -5.31 -5.58
CA LYS A 84 8.49 -6.53 -5.43
C LYS A 84 8.97 -7.26 -4.18
N ILE A 85 8.05 -7.76 -3.38
CA ILE A 85 8.37 -8.55 -2.19
C ILE A 85 8.58 -10.01 -2.59
N ILE A 86 9.68 -10.59 -2.16
CA ILE A 86 9.91 -12.04 -2.17
C ILE A 86 9.17 -12.61 -0.97
N VAL A 87 8.25 -13.52 -1.21
CA VAL A 87 7.64 -14.33 -0.16
C VAL A 87 8.31 -15.70 -0.25
N ASP A 88 9.08 -16.08 0.76
CA ASP A 88 9.72 -17.40 0.80
C ASP A 88 8.62 -18.47 0.94
N GLU A 89 8.34 -19.18 -0.17
CA GLU A 89 7.34 -20.26 -0.27
C GLU A 89 7.79 -21.57 0.40
N GLU A 90 8.53 -21.53 1.52
CA GLU A 90 9.12 -22.77 2.06
C GLU A 90 8.13 -23.72 2.76
N ASP A 91 6.89 -23.30 3.10
CA ASP A 91 6.03 -24.14 3.96
C ASP A 91 4.52 -24.23 3.62
N ASP A 92 4.02 -23.70 2.50
CA ASP A 92 2.59 -23.83 2.18
C ASP A 92 2.32 -24.51 0.83
N GLN A 93 1.78 -25.73 0.87
CA GLN A 93 1.29 -26.49 -0.30
C GLN A 93 0.01 -25.86 -0.92
N ASN A 94 -0.19 -24.57 -0.70
CA ASN A 94 -1.30 -23.74 -1.16
C ASN A 94 -0.79 -22.49 -1.91
N SER A 95 0.41 -22.58 -2.49
CA SER A 95 1.10 -21.54 -3.28
C SER A 95 0.38 -21.10 -4.57
N ASP A 96 -0.86 -21.55 -4.79
CA ASP A 96 -1.66 -21.08 -5.90
C ASP A 96 -2.09 -19.61 -5.72
N LEU A 97 -2.13 -19.06 -4.49
CA LEU A 97 -2.39 -17.64 -4.27
C LEU A 97 -1.12 -16.82 -4.52
N ILE A 98 -0.81 -16.56 -5.79
CA ILE A 98 0.23 -15.61 -6.18
C ILE A 98 -0.24 -14.22 -5.78
N ASP A 99 0.08 -13.80 -4.56
CA ASP A 99 -0.07 -12.42 -4.12
C ASP A 99 1.03 -11.60 -4.76
N ASN A 100 0.64 -10.65 -5.62
CA ASN A 100 1.57 -9.63 -6.08
C ASN A 100 1.66 -8.56 -5.00
N ALA A 101 2.67 -8.71 -4.15
CA ALA A 101 3.01 -7.74 -3.13
C ALA A 101 4.08 -6.77 -3.64
N PHE A 102 3.77 -5.47 -3.56
CA PHE A 102 4.66 -4.39 -3.96
C PHE A 102 4.85 -3.40 -2.83
N VAL A 103 6.02 -2.79 -2.80
CA VAL A 103 6.33 -1.63 -1.97
C VAL A 103 6.69 -0.48 -2.86
N ILE A 104 6.02 0.65 -2.66
CA ILE A 104 6.23 1.88 -3.42
C ILE A 104 6.64 2.98 -2.45
N PHE A 105 7.74 3.67 -2.75
CA PHE A 105 8.17 4.83 -2.00
C PHE A 105 7.84 6.11 -2.76
N ASN A 106 7.11 7.01 -2.10
CA ASN A 106 6.82 8.36 -2.58
C ASN A 106 7.31 9.37 -1.53
N GLY A 107 8.56 9.81 -1.67
CA GLY A 107 9.24 10.56 -0.61
C GLY A 107 9.47 9.68 0.62
N ASN A 108 9.05 10.15 1.79
CA ASN A 108 9.15 9.40 3.05
C ASN A 108 7.93 8.51 3.34
N LEU A 109 6.98 8.43 2.41
CA LEU A 109 5.82 7.57 2.51
C LEU A 109 6.10 6.27 1.77
N GLU A 110 6.04 5.17 2.51
CA GLU A 110 5.98 3.81 1.98
C GLU A 110 4.53 3.37 1.84
N ILE A 111 4.24 2.77 0.71
CA ILE A 111 2.96 2.21 0.35
C ILE A 111 3.22 0.73 0.06
N HIS A 112 2.88 -0.12 1.00
CA HIS A 112 2.85 -1.56 0.81
C HIS A 112 1.47 -1.95 0.31
N ILE A 113 1.40 -2.67 -0.80
CA ILE A 113 0.15 -3.15 -1.39
C ILE A 113 0.29 -4.62 -1.76
N SER A 114 -0.59 -5.47 -1.25
CA SER A 114 -0.71 -6.87 -1.67
C SER A 114 -1.97 -7.01 -2.51
N LEU A 115 -1.82 -7.36 -3.79
CA LEU A 115 -2.94 -7.59 -4.71
C LEU A 115 -3.06 -9.08 -5.02
N ASN A 116 -4.12 -9.71 -4.49
CA ASN A 116 -4.44 -11.08 -4.84
C ASN A 116 -4.93 -11.15 -6.29
N ILE A 117 -4.27 -11.96 -7.13
CA ILE A 117 -4.58 -12.04 -8.56
C ILE A 117 -5.82 -12.92 -8.80
N LEU A 118 -5.98 -13.98 -7.99
CA LEU A 118 -6.97 -15.04 -8.19
C LEU A 118 -8.33 -14.73 -7.57
N CYS A 119 -8.39 -13.88 -6.57
CA CYS A 119 -9.63 -13.57 -5.89
C CYS A 119 -9.78 -12.06 -5.65
N ASP A 120 -11.02 -11.57 -5.75
CA ASP A 120 -11.34 -10.15 -5.50
C ASP A 120 -11.49 -9.84 -3.99
N PHE A 121 -11.33 -10.84 -3.12
CA PHE A 121 -11.88 -10.82 -1.77
C PHE A 121 -11.04 -10.00 -0.78
N VAL A 122 -9.70 -10.12 -0.74
CA VAL A 122 -8.88 -9.29 0.16
C VAL A 122 -7.52 -9.01 -0.45
N SER A 123 -7.23 -7.74 -0.58
CA SER A 123 -5.91 -7.14 -0.78
C SER A 123 -5.63 -6.29 0.46
N ASP A 124 -4.36 -6.07 0.80
CA ASP A 124 -4.01 -5.20 1.92
C ASP A 124 -3.28 -3.97 1.41
N ILE A 125 -3.58 -2.83 2.00
CA ILE A 125 -2.76 -1.63 1.86
C ILE A 125 -2.24 -1.20 3.23
N THR A 126 -0.93 -1.00 3.32
CA THR A 126 -0.29 -0.36 4.46
C THR A 126 0.42 0.90 4.00
N LEU A 127 0.13 2.01 4.68
CA LEU A 127 0.84 3.27 4.51
C LEU A 127 1.73 3.48 5.73
N THR A 128 3.02 3.71 5.51
CA THR A 128 3.99 3.99 6.57
C THR A 128 4.74 5.27 6.26
N MET A 129 4.66 6.27 7.14
CA MET A 129 5.41 7.52 7.02
C MET A 129 6.64 7.48 7.93
N PHE A 130 7.81 7.60 7.33
CA PHE A 130 9.08 7.64 8.05
C PHE A 130 9.44 9.07 8.48
N ASP A 131 9.79 9.23 9.76
CA ASP A 131 10.14 10.53 10.34
C ASP A 131 11.57 10.99 9.96
N THR A 132 12.44 10.07 9.54
CA THR A 132 13.84 10.36 9.20
C THR A 132 14.29 9.62 7.94
N GLN A 133 15.28 10.19 7.25
CA GLN A 133 15.90 9.54 6.08
C GLN A 133 16.54 8.20 6.48
N GLU A 134 17.16 8.12 7.66
CA GLU A 134 17.80 6.89 8.15
C GLU A 134 16.80 5.73 8.26
N LEU A 135 15.59 5.99 8.79
CA LEU A 135 14.56 4.95 8.90
C LEU A 135 14.02 4.54 7.54
N LEU A 136 13.90 5.50 6.61
CA LEU A 136 13.50 5.24 5.23
C LEU A 136 14.52 4.35 4.50
N GLU A 137 15.80 4.69 4.55
CA GLU A 137 16.85 3.88 3.91
C GLU A 137 16.92 2.48 4.54
N LYS A 138 16.77 2.37 5.86
CA LYS A 138 16.69 1.07 6.52
C LYS A 138 15.50 0.23 6.05
N ALA A 139 14.35 0.84 5.79
CA ALA A 139 13.18 0.13 5.26
C ALA A 139 13.38 -0.32 3.80
N LYS A 140 14.14 0.44 3.01
CA LYS A 140 14.49 0.08 1.63
C LYS A 140 15.51 -1.05 1.52
N ASP A 141 16.36 -1.21 2.53
CA ASP A 141 17.37 -2.26 2.64
C ASP A 141 16.80 -3.59 3.17
N ASP A 142 15.47 -3.79 3.15
CA ASP A 142 14.85 -5.06 3.50
C ASP A 142 15.29 -6.16 2.52
N GLU A 143 15.77 -7.28 3.04
CA GLU A 143 16.30 -8.40 2.24
C GLU A 143 15.24 -9.05 1.35
N ASN A 144 13.97 -8.88 1.69
CA ASN A 144 12.84 -9.40 0.91
C ASN A 144 12.44 -8.46 -0.23
N TYR A 145 13.04 -7.27 -0.35
CA TYR A 145 12.67 -6.28 -1.35
C TYR A 145 13.57 -6.36 -2.58
N VAL A 146 12.97 -6.70 -3.72
CA VAL A 146 13.64 -6.65 -5.02
C VAL A 146 13.21 -5.40 -5.75
N ARG A 147 14.13 -4.47 -5.95
CA ARG A 147 13.85 -3.24 -6.71
C ARG A 147 13.38 -3.59 -8.12
N ILE A 148 12.30 -2.95 -8.56
CA ILE A 148 11.77 -3.07 -9.91
C ILE A 148 11.83 -1.71 -10.62
N ASP A 149 12.27 -1.73 -11.88
CA ASP A 149 12.17 -0.57 -12.75
C ASP A 149 10.79 -0.55 -13.39
N LEU A 150 10.02 0.50 -13.12
CA LEU A 150 8.68 0.63 -13.67
C LEU A 150 8.77 1.07 -15.15
N PRO A 151 8.24 0.29 -16.10
CA PRO A 151 8.08 0.76 -17.47
C PRO A 151 7.14 1.97 -17.53
N SER A 152 7.42 2.87 -18.48
CA SER A 152 6.48 3.94 -18.85
C SER A 152 5.21 3.33 -19.47
N ASN A 153 4.09 4.02 -19.30
CA ASN A 153 2.77 3.54 -19.67
C ASN A 153 2.45 3.72 -21.17
#